data_AF-A0A6A3I8B4-F1
#
_entry.id   AF-A0A6A3I8B4-F1
#
_cell.length_a   1.000
_cell.length_b   1.000
_cell.length_c   1.000
_cell.angle_alpha   90.00
_cell.angle_beta   90.00
_cell.angle_gamma   90.00
#
_symmetry.space_group_name_H-M   'P 1'
#
loop_
_entity.id
_entity.type
_entity.pdbx_description
1 polymer ?
#
loop_
_entity_poly.entity_id
_entity_poly.type
_entity_poly.pdbx_seq_one_letter_code
_entity_poly.pdbx_strand_id
1 'polypeptide(L)'
;MLPTYVGLLEPLQLTLQSARDNHRPLFVLHVQRRVNCRQSPTSSSATSWSFPRPFADFEALHKRLTLALQHGHFCNAGCPWLFSFLTSEFPKKHIFQRNSSPRTVEGRRAKLLELLTSTLEFLLDRKNHACSVATTNVAKLLAQFLYGEDAVSQYIFESYSETETTSTNNTSQSKSIGALACDVKSDSGKGLGFNVSPGNAGGGSRRRSSVYATVLRCGHQFHDECIVPVLNKTLRCPTCHRLEIE
;
A
#
# COMPACT_ATOMS: atom_id res chain seq x y z
N MET A 1 2.25 -12.08 0.49
CA MET A 1 2.72 -10.69 0.38
C MET A 1 1.65 -9.78 0.93
N LEU A 2 2.00 -8.86 1.84
CA LEU A 2 1.07 -7.79 2.22
C LEU A 2 0.87 -6.87 1.01
N PRO A 3 -0.35 -6.34 0.79
CA PRO A 3 -0.57 -5.30 -0.21
C PRO A 3 0.39 -4.12 0.02
N THR A 4 0.91 -3.52 -1.05
CA THR A 4 2.04 -2.55 -1.01
C THR A 4 1.86 -1.46 0.05
N TYR A 5 0.65 -0.89 0.17
CA TYR A 5 0.34 0.15 1.15
C TYR A 5 0.19 -0.38 2.58
N VAL A 6 -0.29 -1.61 2.77
CA VAL A 6 -0.38 -2.21 4.11
C VAL A 6 1.00 -2.51 4.65
N GLY A 7 1.93 -2.94 3.78
CA GLY A 7 3.35 -3.15 4.15
C GLY A 7 4.03 -1.89 4.70
N LEU A 8 3.65 -0.70 4.21
CA LEU A 8 4.14 0.57 4.75
C LEU A 8 3.71 0.82 6.20
N LEU A 9 2.56 0.29 6.61
CA LEU A 9 1.93 0.60 7.89
C LEU A 9 2.42 -0.27 9.06
N GLU A 10 3.24 -1.30 8.79
CA GLU A 10 3.67 -2.27 9.81
C GLU A 10 5.14 -2.09 10.23
N PRO A 11 5.47 -2.13 11.54
CA PRO A 11 4.63 -1.88 12.71
C PRO A 11 4.81 -0.42 13.15
N LEU A 12 3.80 0.42 12.89
CA LEU A 12 3.81 1.83 13.31
C LEU A 12 3.14 2.03 14.67
N GLN A 13 3.70 2.94 15.46
CA GLN A 13 3.09 3.48 16.67
C GLN A 13 2.81 4.96 16.46
N LEU A 14 1.57 5.38 16.76
CA LEU A 14 1.09 6.74 16.57
C LEU A 14 0.90 7.41 17.93
N THR A 15 1.38 8.65 18.06
CA THR A 15 0.99 9.53 19.17
C THR A 15 0.65 10.91 18.63
N LEU A 16 -0.27 11.61 19.29
CA LEU A 16 -0.73 12.93 18.85
C LEU A 16 -0.60 13.92 19.99
N GLN A 17 0.06 15.04 19.74
CA GLN A 17 0.22 16.13 20.70
C GLN A 17 -0.56 17.36 20.26
N SER A 18 -1.10 18.13 21.19
CA SER A 18 -1.72 19.41 20.91
C SER A 18 -0.67 20.52 20.99
N ALA A 19 -0.67 21.41 20.01
CA ALA A 19 0.25 22.55 19.92
C ALA A 19 -0.53 23.81 19.51
N ARG A 20 0.17 24.95 19.44
CA ARG A 20 -0.38 26.22 18.99
C ARG A 20 0.59 26.91 18.05
N ASP A 21 0.05 27.48 16.99
CA ASP A 21 0.76 28.40 16.09
C ASP A 21 -0.08 29.67 15.95
N ASN A 22 0.47 30.83 16.32
CA ASN A 22 -0.23 32.12 16.27
C ASN A 22 -1.65 32.07 16.88
N HIS A 23 -1.78 31.46 18.07
CA HIS A 23 -3.05 31.19 18.78
C HIS A 23 -4.02 30.20 18.10
N ARG A 24 -3.68 29.64 16.94
CA ARG A 24 -4.46 28.59 16.27
C ARG A 24 -4.03 27.21 16.78
N PRO A 25 -4.99 26.32 17.12
CA PRO A 25 -4.65 24.98 17.56
C PRO A 25 -4.10 24.13 16.41
N LEU A 26 -2.99 23.44 16.67
CA LEU A 26 -2.37 22.46 15.79
C LEU A 26 -2.26 21.10 16.49
N PHE A 27 -2.12 20.04 15.71
CA PHE A 27 -1.90 18.69 16.21
C PHE A 27 -0.62 18.13 15.60
N VAL A 28 0.36 17.81 16.43
CA VAL A 28 1.63 17.23 16.01
C VAL A 28 1.50 15.72 16.08
N LEU A 29 1.40 15.10 14.90
CA LEU A 29 1.35 13.63 14.76
C LEU A 29 2.77 13.09 14.76
N HIS A 30 3.10 12.29 15.77
CA HIS A 30 4.36 11.57 15.86
C HIS A 30 4.13 10.12 15.41
N VAL A 31 4.94 9.68 14.47
CA VAL A 31 4.93 8.33 13.94
C VAL A 31 6.27 7.68 14.26
N GLN A 32 6.22 6.51 14.87
CA GLN A 32 7.40 5.76 15.24
C GLN A 32 7.32 4.36 14.66
N ARG A 33 8.35 3.95 13.91
CA ARG A 33 8.48 2.56 13.46
C ARG A 33 9.03 1.71 14.60
N ARG A 34 8.33 0.62 14.93
CA ARG A 34 8.81 -0.38 15.89
C ARG A 34 9.91 -1.20 15.24
N VAL A 35 11.09 -1.22 15.87
CA VAL A 35 12.17 -2.13 15.50
C VAL A 35 11.89 -3.48 16.14
N ASN A 36 11.85 -4.54 15.35
CA ASN A 36 11.69 -5.89 15.88
C ASN A 36 13.08 -6.38 16.33
N CYS A 37 13.37 -6.33 17.62
CA CYS A 37 14.70 -6.54 18.21
C CYS A 37 15.26 -7.98 18.11
N ARG A 38 14.80 -8.81 17.16
CA ARG A 38 15.20 -10.23 17.05
C ARG A 38 16.44 -10.47 16.18
N GLN A 39 17.04 -9.44 15.60
CA GLN A 39 18.25 -9.55 14.77
C GLN A 39 19.27 -8.46 15.15
N SER A 40 20.33 -8.88 15.85
CA SER A 40 21.61 -8.23 16.17
C SER A 40 21.71 -6.74 16.60
N PRO A 41 22.58 -6.40 17.57
CA PRO A 41 22.68 -5.08 18.21
C PRO A 41 23.53 -4.06 17.45
N THR A 42 23.63 -4.14 16.12
CA THR A 42 24.37 -3.13 15.33
C THR A 42 23.39 -2.10 14.77
N SER A 43 23.05 -1.13 15.63
CA SER A 43 22.57 0.22 15.25
C SER A 43 21.42 0.30 14.24
N SER A 44 20.27 -0.29 14.56
CA SER A 44 19.00 0.08 13.89
C SER A 44 18.26 1.11 14.75
N SER A 45 18.59 2.39 14.57
CA SER A 45 17.88 3.50 15.22
C SER A 45 16.40 3.43 14.85
N ALA A 46 15.52 3.47 15.85
CA ALA A 46 14.08 3.55 15.61
C ALA A 46 13.78 4.82 14.79
N THR A 47 13.31 4.64 13.55
CA THR A 47 12.92 5.77 12.71
C THR A 47 11.65 6.39 13.27
N SER A 48 11.71 7.66 13.65
CA SER A 48 10.57 8.43 14.08
C SER A 48 10.54 9.76 13.34
N TRP A 49 9.33 10.22 13.03
CA TRP A 49 9.11 11.50 12.36
C TRP A 49 7.82 12.12 12.87
N SER A 50 7.68 13.43 12.69
CA SER A 50 6.49 14.14 13.13
C SER A 50 6.09 15.24 12.17
N PHE A 51 4.79 15.49 12.10
CA PHE A 51 4.22 16.54 11.25
C PHE A 51 3.20 17.38 12.04
N PRO A 52 3.38 18.70 12.11
CA PRO A 52 2.34 19.58 12.61
C PRO A 52 1.22 19.68 11.57
N ARG A 53 -0.02 19.43 11.98
CA ARG A 53 -1.20 19.49 11.10
C ARG A 53 -2.34 20.28 11.74
N PRO A 54 -2.99 21.21 11.01
CA PRO A 54 -4.21 21.83 11.48
C PRO A 54 -5.37 20.83 11.52
N PHE A 55 -6.43 21.15 12.27
CA PHE A 55 -7.64 20.31 12.35
C PHE A 55 -8.26 19.99 10.98
N ALA A 56 -8.17 20.93 10.03
CA ALA A 56 -8.74 20.79 8.69
C ALA A 56 -8.13 19.61 7.90
N ASP A 57 -6.86 19.28 8.12
CA ASP A 57 -6.20 18.15 7.46
C ASP A 57 -6.82 16.81 7.90
N PHE A 58 -7.13 16.68 9.19
CA PHE A 58 -7.77 15.49 9.73
C PHE A 58 -9.20 15.34 9.24
N GLU A 59 -9.92 16.45 9.09
CA GLU A 59 -11.27 16.44 8.50
C GLU A 59 -11.22 16.07 7.01
N ALA A 60 -10.22 16.57 6.27
CA ALA A 60 -10.02 16.19 4.88
C ALA A 60 -9.66 14.70 4.74
N LEU A 61 -8.83 14.17 5.63
CA LEU A 61 -8.56 12.73 5.71
C LEU A 61 -9.83 11.94 6.02
N HIS A 62 -10.58 12.32 7.05
CA HIS A 62 -11.82 11.66 7.46
C HIS A 62 -12.84 11.57 6.32
N LYS A 63 -13.06 12.68 5.60
CA LYS A 63 -13.94 12.71 4.43
C LYS A 63 -13.46 11.73 3.35
N ARG A 64 -12.16 11.75 3.03
CA ARG A 64 -11.57 10.84 2.04
C ARG A 64 -11.68 9.37 2.46
N LEU A 65 -11.41 9.03 3.72
CA LEU A 65 -11.54 7.67 4.23
C LEU A 65 -12.98 7.16 4.15
N THR A 66 -13.93 7.99 4.59
CA THR A 66 -15.36 7.66 4.58
C THR A 66 -15.87 7.44 3.14
N LEU A 67 -15.43 8.26 2.18
CA LEU A 67 -15.73 8.08 0.77
C LEU A 67 -15.05 6.83 0.17
N ALA A 68 -13.77 6.63 0.48
CA ALA A 68 -12.99 5.51 -0.04
C ALA A 68 -13.52 4.15 0.43
N LEU A 69 -14.12 4.07 1.62
CA LEU A 69 -14.75 2.86 2.13
C LEU A 69 -15.96 2.41 1.32
N GLN A 70 -16.53 3.24 0.44
CA GLN A 70 -17.66 2.88 -0.42
C GLN A 70 -18.76 2.15 0.37
N HIS A 71 -19.47 2.91 1.21
CA HIS A 71 -20.49 2.35 2.08
C HIS A 71 -21.45 1.41 1.32
N GLY A 72 -21.66 0.20 1.86
CA GLY A 72 -22.53 -0.82 1.26
C GLY A 72 -21.87 -1.74 0.22
N HIS A 73 -20.55 -1.68 0.02
CA HIS A 73 -19.87 -2.72 -0.76
C HIS A 73 -19.90 -4.08 -0.04
N PHE A 74 -19.86 -5.16 -0.83
CA PHE A 74 -19.88 -6.53 -0.31
C PHE A 74 -18.45 -7.04 -0.13
N CYS A 75 -18.03 -7.27 1.11
CA CYS A 75 -16.77 -7.94 1.44
C CYS A 75 -16.89 -8.71 2.77
N ASN A 76 -15.88 -9.54 3.07
CA ASN A 76 -15.81 -10.32 4.31
C ASN A 76 -14.94 -9.65 5.40
N ALA A 77 -14.60 -8.38 5.23
CA ALA A 77 -13.84 -7.60 6.20
C ALA A 77 -14.77 -6.81 7.14
N GLY A 78 -14.23 -6.27 8.23
CA GLY A 78 -14.96 -5.39 9.14
C GLY A 78 -15.23 -3.97 8.59
N CYS A 79 -15.34 -3.79 7.27
CA CYS A 79 -15.57 -2.49 6.64
C CYS A 79 -16.83 -1.76 7.15
N PRO A 80 -17.97 -2.44 7.42
CA PRO A 80 -19.14 -1.78 8.02
C PRO A 80 -18.85 -1.17 9.40
N TRP A 81 -18.02 -1.85 10.21
CA TRP A 81 -17.60 -1.34 11.51
C TRP A 81 -16.73 -0.09 11.34
N LEU A 82 -15.70 -0.14 10.48
CA LEU A 82 -14.81 1.01 10.29
C LEU A 82 -15.57 2.22 9.75
N PHE A 83 -16.51 2.02 8.82
CA PHE A 83 -17.37 3.10 8.33
C PHE A 83 -18.19 3.72 9.47
N SER A 84 -18.88 2.89 10.26
CA SER A 84 -19.70 3.35 11.39
C SER A 84 -18.85 4.15 12.37
N PHE A 85 -17.69 3.60 12.76
CA PHE A 85 -16.73 4.24 13.66
C PHE A 85 -16.23 5.59 13.14
N LEU A 86 -15.80 5.68 11.88
CA LEU A 86 -15.36 6.94 11.28
C LEU A 86 -16.49 7.98 11.30
N THR A 87 -17.73 7.58 11.02
CA THR A 87 -18.86 8.52 11.01
C THR A 87 -19.34 8.93 12.41
N SER A 88 -19.21 8.07 13.42
CA SER A 88 -19.68 8.35 14.79
C SER A 88 -18.64 9.10 15.62
N GLU A 89 -17.36 8.74 15.51
CA GLU A 89 -16.32 9.18 16.44
C GLU A 89 -15.63 10.48 16.03
N PHE A 90 -15.82 10.95 14.78
CA PHE A 90 -15.15 12.17 14.35
C PHE A 90 -15.64 13.40 15.12
N PRO A 91 -14.75 14.22 15.72
CA PRO A 91 -15.15 15.38 16.50
C PRO A 91 -15.83 16.43 15.62
N LYS A 92 -17.13 16.65 15.86
CA LYS A 92 -17.93 17.59 15.08
C LYS A 92 -17.46 19.04 15.26
N LYS A 93 -17.54 19.83 14.19
CA LYS A 93 -17.38 21.29 14.26
C LYS A 93 -18.63 21.88 14.90
N HIS A 94 -18.51 22.38 16.12
CA HIS A 94 -19.59 23.15 16.73
C HIS A 94 -19.38 24.64 16.41
N ILE A 95 -20.31 25.24 15.66
CA ILE A 95 -20.20 26.61 15.13
C ILE A 95 -20.19 27.64 16.27
N PHE A 96 -20.79 27.31 17.42
CA PHE A 96 -20.90 28.19 18.59
C PHE A 96 -19.87 27.93 19.70
N GLN A 97 -18.95 26.96 19.52
CA GLN A 97 -17.97 26.63 20.57
C GLN A 97 -16.64 27.32 20.28
N ARG A 98 -15.99 27.88 21.31
CA ARG A 98 -14.64 28.43 21.21
C ARG A 98 -13.66 27.29 20.86
N ASN A 99 -13.40 27.13 19.56
CA ASN A 99 -12.61 26.05 18.97
C ASN A 99 -11.16 25.94 19.48
N SER A 100 -10.68 26.96 20.18
CA SER A 100 -9.31 27.04 20.73
C SER A 100 -9.25 26.84 22.25
N SER A 101 -10.37 26.50 22.91
CA SER A 101 -10.36 26.21 24.35
C SER A 101 -9.50 24.97 24.64
N PRO A 102 -8.69 24.94 25.71
CA PRO A 102 -7.81 23.80 26.00
C PRO A 102 -8.57 22.46 26.08
N ARG A 103 -9.75 22.46 26.72
CA ARG A 103 -10.61 21.28 26.84
C ARG A 103 -11.12 20.78 25.48
N THR A 104 -11.54 21.69 24.60
CA THR A 104 -11.99 21.33 23.24
C THR A 104 -10.84 20.79 22.40
N VAL A 105 -9.67 21.43 22.48
CA VAL A 105 -8.47 21.00 21.74
C VAL A 105 -8.02 19.62 22.20
N GLU A 106 -8.00 19.37 23.50
CA GLU A 106 -7.58 18.09 24.06
C GLU A 106 -8.58 16.97 23.77
N GLY A 107 -9.88 17.24 23.86
CA GLY A 107 -10.91 16.29 23.43
C GLY A 107 -10.81 15.93 21.95
N ARG A 108 -10.52 16.92 21.09
CA ARG A 108 -10.23 16.67 19.67
C ARG A 108 -8.98 15.82 19.49
N ARG A 109 -7.88 16.13 20.20
CA ARG A 109 -6.62 15.38 20.13
C ARG A 109 -6.86 13.89 20.43
N ALA A 110 -7.57 13.59 21.52
CA ALA A 110 -7.85 12.21 21.92
C ALA A 110 -8.65 11.45 20.84
N LYS A 111 -9.75 12.03 20.34
CA LYS A 111 -10.59 11.42 19.31
C LYS A 111 -9.88 11.25 17.96
N LEU A 112 -9.04 12.22 17.58
CA LEU A 112 -8.23 12.12 16.36
C LEU A 112 -7.19 11.00 16.47
N LEU A 113 -6.54 10.86 17.62
CA LEU A 113 -5.59 9.76 17.85
C LEU A 113 -6.31 8.41 17.78
N GLU A 114 -7.42 8.27 18.48
CA GLU A 114 -8.28 7.07 18.47
C GLU A 114 -8.67 6.69 17.03
N LEU A 115 -9.10 7.67 16.24
CA LEU A 115 -9.47 7.46 14.84
C LEU A 115 -8.32 6.90 13.99
N LEU A 116 -7.12 7.47 14.14
CA LEU A 116 -5.94 7.04 13.40
C LEU A 116 -5.47 5.65 13.85
N THR A 117 -5.42 5.40 15.16
CA THR A 117 -4.96 4.11 15.70
C THR A 117 -5.93 2.99 15.35
N SER A 118 -7.24 3.21 15.48
CA SER A 118 -8.24 2.19 15.14
C SER A 118 -8.29 1.91 13.64
N THR A 119 -8.07 2.93 12.79
CA THR A 119 -7.94 2.72 11.33
C THR A 119 -6.68 1.92 11.01
N LEU A 120 -5.56 2.22 11.66
CA LEU A 120 -4.31 1.49 11.51
C LEU A 120 -4.46 0.02 11.94
N GLU A 121 -5.00 -0.23 13.13
CA GLU A 121 -5.26 -1.58 13.65
C GLU A 121 -6.17 -2.39 12.73
N PHE A 122 -7.23 -1.76 12.22
CA PHE A 122 -8.10 -2.38 11.23
C PHE A 122 -7.33 -2.83 9.98
N LEU A 123 -6.44 -1.99 9.46
CA LEU A 123 -5.65 -2.30 8.26
C LEU A 123 -4.57 -3.35 8.52
N LEU A 124 -4.06 -3.46 9.74
CA LEU A 124 -3.06 -4.46 10.13
C LEU A 124 -3.67 -5.81 10.49
N ASP A 125 -4.96 -5.85 10.85
CA ASP A 125 -5.67 -7.10 11.10
C ASP A 125 -5.87 -7.89 9.80
N ARG A 126 -5.22 -9.06 9.72
CA ARG A 126 -5.20 -9.93 8.54
C ARG A 126 -6.58 -10.35 8.08
N LYS A 127 -7.59 -10.41 8.96
CA LYS A 127 -8.96 -10.75 8.56
C LYS A 127 -9.55 -9.73 7.58
N ASN A 128 -9.06 -8.49 7.61
CA ASN A 128 -9.54 -7.41 6.75
C ASN A 128 -8.81 -7.38 5.39
N HIS A 129 -7.75 -8.18 5.21
CA HIS A 129 -6.94 -8.19 3.99
C HIS A 129 -7.66 -8.82 2.79
N ALA A 130 -8.77 -9.52 3.02
CA ALA A 130 -9.65 -10.00 1.96
C ALA A 130 -10.38 -8.86 1.22
N CYS A 131 -10.46 -7.66 1.79
CA CYS A 131 -11.07 -6.49 1.15
C CYS A 131 -10.05 -5.66 0.38
N SER A 132 -10.18 -5.62 -0.94
CA SER A 132 -9.31 -4.80 -1.81
C SER A 132 -9.48 -3.31 -1.55
N VAL A 133 -10.70 -2.84 -1.24
CA VAL A 133 -10.96 -1.43 -0.90
C VAL A 133 -10.17 -0.99 0.33
N ALA A 134 -10.15 -1.81 1.38
CA ALA A 134 -9.40 -1.55 2.59
C ALA A 134 -7.88 -1.53 2.33
N THR A 135 -7.39 -2.59 1.67
CA THR A 135 -5.94 -2.80 1.49
C THR A 135 -5.30 -1.92 0.43
N THR A 136 -6.09 -1.30 -0.44
CA THR A 136 -5.61 -0.36 -1.45
C THR A 136 -5.99 1.07 -1.10
N ASN A 137 -7.26 1.45 -1.25
CA ASN A 137 -7.70 2.84 -1.13
C ASN A 137 -7.55 3.39 0.28
N VAL A 138 -8.04 2.67 1.28
CA VAL A 138 -7.98 3.11 2.69
C VAL A 138 -6.53 3.11 3.19
N ALA A 139 -5.78 2.03 2.92
CA ALA A 139 -4.37 1.93 3.26
C ALA A 139 -3.51 3.03 2.61
N LYS A 140 -3.75 3.34 1.33
CA LYS A 140 -3.07 4.44 0.62
C LYS A 140 -3.33 5.78 1.29
N LEU A 141 -4.58 6.10 1.59
CA LEU A 141 -4.94 7.38 2.23
C LEU A 141 -4.27 7.53 3.59
N LEU A 142 -4.26 6.47 4.40
CA LEU A 142 -3.57 6.49 5.69
C LEU A 142 -2.06 6.62 5.51
N ALA A 143 -1.44 5.83 4.63
CA ALA A 143 -0.01 5.89 4.35
C ALA A 143 0.42 7.28 3.88
N GLN A 144 -0.29 7.89 2.93
CA GLN A 144 -0.02 9.25 2.46
C GLN A 144 -0.13 10.28 3.59
N PHE A 145 -1.08 10.10 4.51
CA PHE A 145 -1.20 10.99 5.65
C PHE A 145 -0.05 10.83 6.66
N LEU A 146 0.42 9.60 6.88
CA LEU A 146 1.50 9.29 7.81
C LEU A 146 2.88 9.65 7.27
N TYR A 147 3.15 9.44 5.99
CA TYR A 147 4.47 9.62 5.37
C TYR A 147 4.60 10.89 4.51
N GLY A 148 3.48 11.44 4.04
CA GLY A 148 3.45 12.41 2.95
C GLY A 148 3.24 11.73 1.59
N GLU A 149 2.65 12.45 0.63
CA GLU A 149 2.34 11.92 -0.70
C GLU A 149 3.60 11.58 -1.51
N ASP A 150 4.64 12.42 -1.40
CA ASP A 150 5.90 12.24 -2.12
C ASP A 150 6.67 11.02 -1.63
N ALA A 151 6.74 10.81 -0.31
CA ALA A 151 7.44 9.68 0.29
C ALA A 151 6.80 8.33 -0.08
N VAL A 152 5.46 8.26 -0.13
CA VAL A 152 4.75 7.06 -0.58
C VAL A 152 5.02 6.79 -2.07
N SER A 153 5.05 7.85 -2.89
CA SER A 153 5.31 7.71 -4.33
C SER A 153 6.73 7.21 -4.61
N GLN A 154 7.71 7.69 -3.85
CA GLN A 154 9.10 7.22 -3.91
C GLN A 154 9.21 5.75 -3.50
N TYR A 155 8.59 5.34 -2.39
CA TYR A 155 8.59 3.94 -1.94
C TYR A 155 7.99 2.99 -2.99
N ILE A 156 6.87 3.40 -3.61
CA ILE A 156 6.24 2.60 -4.65
C ILE A 156 7.20 2.46 -5.84
N PHE A 157 7.81 3.56 -6.30
CA PHE A 157 8.77 3.54 -7.39
C PHE A 157 9.95 2.60 -7.10
N GLU A 158 10.55 2.71 -5.92
CA GLU A 158 11.67 1.86 -5.48
C GLU A 158 11.27 0.38 -5.41
N SER A 159 10.06 0.07 -4.89
CA SER A 159 9.55 -1.30 -4.85
C SER A 159 9.32 -1.93 -6.24
N TYR A 160 9.05 -1.12 -7.27
CA TYR A 160 8.95 -1.59 -8.66
C TYR A 160 10.35 -1.74 -9.29
N SER A 161 11.29 -0.85 -9.00
CA SER A 161 12.66 -0.93 -9.52
C SER A 161 13.48 -2.09 -8.94
N GLU A 162 13.27 -2.45 -7.67
CA GLU A 162 13.90 -3.63 -7.06
C GLU A 162 13.44 -4.95 -7.70
N THR A 163 12.23 -5.00 -8.26
CA THR A 163 11.75 -6.19 -8.98
C THR A 163 12.36 -6.37 -10.37
N GLU A 164 13.06 -5.36 -10.92
CA GLU A 164 13.78 -5.46 -12.20
C GLU A 164 15.26 -5.89 -12.06
N THR A 165 15.82 -5.94 -10.85
CA THR A 165 17.27 -6.16 -10.64
C THR A 165 17.67 -7.57 -10.17
N THR A 166 16.73 -8.51 -10.04
CA THR A 166 17.06 -9.95 -9.92
C THR A 166 17.01 -10.64 -11.27
N SER A 167 17.78 -10.14 -12.23
CA SER A 167 18.16 -10.88 -13.44
C SER A 167 19.44 -10.28 -14.00
N THR A 168 20.45 -11.14 -14.20
CA THR A 168 21.72 -10.89 -14.92
C THR A 168 22.72 -9.91 -14.31
N ASN A 169 23.57 -10.45 -13.41
CA ASN A 169 24.99 -10.07 -13.39
C ASN A 169 25.83 -11.30 -13.78
N ASN A 170 25.98 -11.49 -15.09
CA ASN A 170 27.09 -12.22 -15.68
C ASN A 170 27.58 -11.39 -16.87
N THR A 171 28.64 -10.60 -16.67
CA THR A 171 29.56 -10.18 -17.74
C THR A 171 30.92 -9.86 -17.13
N SER A 172 31.77 -10.88 -17.19
CA SER A 172 33.18 -10.87 -17.59
C SER A 172 34.01 -9.61 -17.32
N GLN A 173 34.86 -9.68 -16.29
CA GLN A 173 36.20 -9.09 -16.35
C GLN A 173 37.25 -10.18 -16.12
N SER A 174 38.11 -10.31 -17.14
CA SER A 174 39.28 -11.16 -17.24
C SER A 174 40.27 -10.97 -16.08
N LYS A 175 40.71 -12.08 -15.48
CA LYS A 175 42.09 -12.26 -15.00
C LYS A 175 42.42 -13.75 -14.91
N SER A 176 43.49 -14.11 -15.59
CA SER A 176 44.16 -15.40 -15.66
C SER A 176 44.67 -15.90 -14.30
N ILE A 177 44.67 -17.22 -14.12
CA ILE A 177 45.69 -18.11 -13.53
C ILE A 177 45.00 -19.29 -12.84
N GLY A 178 45.44 -20.51 -13.18
CA GLY A 178 45.30 -21.68 -12.29
C GLY A 178 44.38 -22.78 -12.81
N ALA A 179 44.99 -23.86 -13.26
CA ALA A 179 44.40 -25.12 -13.68
C ALA A 179 43.52 -25.80 -12.60
N LEU A 180 42.58 -26.64 -13.03
CA LEU A 180 42.62 -28.10 -12.86
C LEU A 180 41.35 -28.71 -13.49
N ALA A 181 41.55 -29.74 -14.31
CA ALA A 181 40.54 -30.48 -15.05
C ALA A 181 40.16 -31.78 -14.34
N CYS A 182 38.93 -32.26 -14.56
CA CYS A 182 38.47 -33.65 -14.62
C CYS A 182 36.93 -33.64 -14.62
N ASP A 183 36.16 -34.54 -15.24
CA ASP A 183 36.33 -35.59 -16.25
C ASP A 183 34.88 -35.94 -16.68
N VAL A 184 34.67 -36.42 -17.91
CA VAL A 184 33.33 -36.78 -18.42
C VAL A 184 33.16 -38.29 -18.30
N LYS A 185 32.04 -38.76 -17.72
CA LYS A 185 31.50 -40.08 -18.05
C LYS A 185 29.96 -40.10 -18.05
N SER A 186 29.45 -40.67 -19.15
CA SER A 186 28.06 -41.00 -19.46
C SER A 186 27.48 -42.09 -18.57
N ASP A 187 26.16 -42.07 -18.37
CA ASP A 187 25.35 -43.30 -18.49
C ASP A 187 23.89 -43.01 -18.89
N SER A 188 23.31 -44.00 -19.56
CA SER A 188 22.04 -44.05 -20.27
C SER A 188 20.90 -44.54 -19.35
N GLY A 189 19.68 -44.02 -19.50
CA GLY A 189 18.55 -44.49 -18.68
C GLY A 189 17.17 -43.91 -19.02
N LYS A 190 16.38 -44.72 -19.73
CA LYS A 190 14.98 -44.62 -20.17
C LYS A 190 13.97 -43.84 -19.28
N GLY A 191 13.19 -42.99 -19.94
CA GLY A 191 11.71 -43.02 -20.02
C GLY A 191 10.85 -42.87 -18.75
N LEU A 192 9.96 -41.86 -18.76
CA LEU A 192 8.49 -41.97 -18.61
C LEU A 192 7.88 -40.56 -18.65
N GLY A 193 6.84 -40.37 -19.45
CA GLY A 193 6.18 -39.08 -19.67
C GLY A 193 5.09 -38.77 -18.65
N PHE A 194 4.88 -37.48 -18.39
CA PHE A 194 3.65 -36.95 -17.80
C PHE A 194 3.36 -35.56 -18.39
N ASN A 195 2.26 -35.47 -19.15
CA ASN A 195 1.61 -34.21 -19.55
C ASN A 195 0.65 -33.79 -18.43
N VAL A 196 0.80 -32.57 -17.87
CA VAL A 196 -0.33 -31.80 -17.32
C VAL A 196 -0.05 -30.30 -17.49
N SER A 197 -0.92 -29.62 -18.26
CA SER A 197 -1.02 -28.16 -18.35
C SER A 197 -1.77 -27.58 -17.14
N PRO A 198 -1.47 -26.34 -16.69
CA PRO A 198 -2.28 -25.64 -15.71
C PRO A 198 -3.08 -24.47 -16.33
N GLY A 199 -4.29 -24.22 -15.79
CA GLY A 199 -5.12 -23.04 -16.09
C GLY A 199 -6.55 -23.42 -16.46
N ASN A 200 -7.60 -22.67 -16.15
CA ASN A 200 -7.70 -21.32 -15.61
C ASN A 200 -9.16 -21.08 -15.17
N ALA A 201 -9.32 -20.09 -14.29
CA ALA A 201 -10.46 -19.18 -14.09
C ALA A 201 -11.87 -19.57 -14.59
N GLY A 202 -12.82 -19.60 -13.66
CA GLY A 202 -14.26 -19.48 -13.91
C GLY A 202 -14.88 -18.34 -13.10
N GLY A 203 -14.58 -17.09 -13.47
CA GLY A 203 -15.28 -15.90 -12.97
C GLY A 203 -16.58 -15.69 -13.74
N GLY A 204 -17.71 -15.93 -13.08
CA GLY A 204 -19.05 -15.70 -13.60
C GLY A 204 -19.53 -14.26 -13.40
N SER A 205 -19.64 -13.56 -14.53
CA SER A 205 -20.10 -12.19 -14.78
C SER A 205 -21.44 -11.75 -14.15
N ARG A 206 -21.56 -10.46 -13.80
CA ARG A 206 -22.52 -9.44 -14.34
C ARG A 206 -22.65 -8.24 -13.37
N ARG A 207 -22.78 -6.97 -13.75
CA ARG A 207 -22.61 -6.17 -14.97
C ARG A 207 -22.88 -4.71 -14.52
N ARG A 208 -21.95 -3.76 -14.75
CA ARG A 208 -22.29 -2.43 -15.28
C ARG A 208 -21.05 -1.66 -15.78
N SER A 209 -20.86 -1.79 -17.09
CA SER A 209 -20.42 -0.77 -18.05
C SER A 209 -18.98 -0.22 -17.98
N SER A 210 -18.02 -1.02 -18.44
CA SER A 210 -16.77 -0.52 -19.02
C SER A 210 -17.07 -0.02 -20.44
N VAL A 211 -17.27 1.29 -20.61
CA VAL A 211 -17.55 1.86 -21.95
C VAL A 211 -16.29 1.86 -22.84
N TYR A 212 -15.10 1.67 -22.25
CA TYR A 212 -13.83 1.73 -22.96
C TYR A 212 -12.86 0.69 -22.36
N ALA A 213 -12.74 -0.47 -23.01
CA ALA A 213 -11.85 -1.54 -22.57
C ALA A 213 -11.05 -2.13 -23.74
N THR A 214 -9.73 -2.07 -23.63
CA THR A 214 -8.78 -2.57 -24.62
C THR A 214 -8.40 -4.01 -24.26
N VAL A 215 -8.49 -4.91 -25.23
CA VAL A 215 -8.02 -6.29 -25.12
C VAL A 215 -6.74 -6.42 -25.91
N LEU A 216 -5.66 -6.79 -25.22
CA LEU A 216 -4.33 -6.95 -25.80
C LEU A 216 -4.19 -8.29 -26.54
N ARG A 217 -3.19 -8.43 -27.43
CA ARG A 217 -2.93 -9.69 -28.19
C ARG A 217 -2.69 -10.92 -27.31
N CYS A 218 -2.25 -10.70 -26.07
CA CYS A 218 -2.08 -11.76 -25.08
C CYS A 218 -3.40 -12.22 -24.42
N GLY A 219 -4.54 -11.59 -24.75
CA GLY A 219 -5.86 -11.91 -24.19
C GLY A 219 -6.19 -11.21 -22.87
N HIS A 220 -5.34 -10.31 -22.37
CA HIS A 220 -5.60 -9.54 -21.15
C HIS A 220 -6.42 -8.27 -21.46
N GLN A 221 -7.40 -7.95 -20.61
CA GLN A 221 -8.31 -6.82 -20.79
C GLN A 221 -8.07 -5.74 -19.73
N PHE A 222 -8.09 -4.48 -20.17
CA PHE A 222 -7.87 -3.31 -19.31
C PHE A 222 -8.83 -2.17 -19.69
N HIS A 223 -9.06 -1.23 -18.78
CA HIS A 223 -9.74 0.02 -19.14
C HIS A 223 -8.83 0.91 -20.01
N ASP A 224 -9.39 1.56 -21.02
CA ASP A 224 -8.62 2.39 -21.97
C ASP A 224 -7.83 3.49 -21.26
N GLU A 225 -8.45 4.15 -20.27
CA GLU A 225 -7.86 5.17 -19.40
C GLU A 225 -6.58 4.69 -18.68
N CYS A 226 -6.52 3.39 -18.37
CA CYS A 226 -5.40 2.80 -17.63
C CYS A 226 -4.33 2.23 -18.56
N ILE A 227 -4.71 1.75 -19.74
CA ILE A 227 -3.81 0.99 -20.62
C ILE A 227 -3.16 1.84 -21.70
N VAL A 228 -3.83 2.87 -22.22
CA VAL A 228 -3.28 3.75 -23.28
C VAL A 228 -1.97 4.43 -22.85
N PRO A 229 -1.85 5.02 -21.63
CA PRO A 229 -0.58 5.64 -21.20
C PRO A 229 0.56 4.62 -21.04
N VAL A 230 0.23 3.38 -20.73
CA VAL A 230 1.22 2.30 -20.56
C VAL A 230 1.68 1.81 -21.94
N LEU A 231 0.75 1.56 -22.86
CA LEU A 231 1.09 1.16 -24.22
C LEU A 231 1.90 2.22 -24.96
N ASN A 232 1.57 3.51 -24.81
CA ASN A 232 2.34 4.60 -25.41
C ASN A 232 3.82 4.65 -24.94
N LYS A 233 4.13 4.05 -23.78
CA LYS A 233 5.49 4.03 -23.24
C LYS A 233 6.21 2.71 -23.48
N THR A 234 5.53 1.59 -23.23
CA THR A 234 6.17 0.27 -23.17
C THR A 234 5.83 -0.60 -24.36
N LEU A 235 4.70 -0.34 -25.03
CA LEU A 235 4.12 -1.17 -26.09
C LEU A 235 3.97 -2.65 -25.65
N ARG A 236 3.83 -2.88 -24.34
CA ARG A 236 3.77 -4.21 -23.73
C ARG A 236 2.59 -4.35 -22.80
N CYS A 237 2.05 -5.57 -22.73
CA CYS A 237 1.03 -5.92 -21.75
C CYS A 237 1.54 -5.76 -20.31
N PRO A 238 0.83 -5.03 -19.43
CA PRO A 238 1.20 -4.90 -18.02
C PRO A 238 1.21 -6.24 -17.26
N THR A 239 0.37 -7.20 -17.66
CA THR A 239 0.22 -8.47 -16.94
C THR A 239 1.25 -9.52 -17.36
N CYS A 240 1.60 -9.60 -18.64
CA CYS A 240 2.46 -10.66 -19.16
C CYS A 240 3.61 -10.20 -20.04
N HIS A 241 3.79 -8.88 -20.19
CA HIS A 241 4.91 -8.20 -20.85
C HIS A 241 5.14 -8.58 -22.33
N ARG A 242 4.13 -9.19 -22.95
CA ARG A 242 4.12 -9.46 -24.38
C ARG A 242 4.01 -8.15 -25.14
N LEU A 243 4.86 -7.96 -26.16
CA LEU A 243 4.83 -6.82 -27.08
C LEU A 243 3.54 -6.85 -27.90
N GLU A 244 2.93 -5.68 -28.09
CA GLU A 244 1.71 -5.48 -28.87
C GLU A 244 1.98 -5.29 -30.38
N ILE A 245 3.25 -5.11 -30.76
CA ILE A 245 3.67 -4.89 -32.15
C ILE A 245 4.28 -6.17 -32.73
N GLU A 246 3.65 -6.70 -33.78
CA GLU A 246 4.30 -7.29 -34.96
C GLU A 246 3.84 -6.47 -36.17
#